data_AF-A0A662PF44-F1
#
_entry.id   AF-A0A662PF44-F1
#
_cell.length_a   1.000
_cell.length_b   1.000
_cell.length_c   1.000
_cell.angle_alpha   90.00
_cell.angle_beta   90.00
_cell.angle_gamma   90.00
#
_symmetry.space_group_name_H-M   'P 1'
#
loop_
_entity.id
_entity.type
_entity.pdbx_description
1 polymer ?
#
loop_
_entity_poly.entity_id
_entity_poly.type
_entity_poly.pdbx_seq_one_letter_code
_entity_poly.pdbx_strand_id
1 'polypeptide(L)'
;MLALIGYRKFPIFYSEEGRITRRVPEYFLEYVSGIREKEIIAIGSLPNLKLRRRVVIGDQVINPSFERRKETLAKKIYVYPEKKGEETVRNVYSIGLVLKGPRFPVFLPILYIFPIRLSSNSIVGKGLEGMMELLEELGVEVTLGTKSQEGTTLEVHDPEAESDYTVLVDDFGRVIDTSLCFHSDESLYLFELVLLYRNRRGSR
;
A
#
# COMPACT_ATOMS: atom_id res chain seq x y z
N MET A 1 -4.23 -14.20 16.11
CA MET A 1 -4.85 -13.05 16.76
C MET A 1 -3.91 -11.86 16.64
N LEU A 2 -4.45 -10.66 16.42
CA LEU A 2 -3.68 -9.41 16.29
C LEU A 2 -4.19 -8.41 17.35
N ALA A 3 -3.38 -7.45 17.78
CA ALA A 3 -3.80 -6.34 18.64
C ALA A 3 -3.39 -4.99 18.01
N LEU A 4 -4.29 -4.01 18.01
CA LEU A 4 -3.96 -2.62 17.70
C LEU A 4 -3.95 -1.79 18.99
N ILE A 5 -2.86 -1.07 19.25
CA ILE A 5 -2.67 -0.18 20.40
C ILE A 5 -2.44 1.26 19.88
N GLY A 6 -2.97 2.25 20.60
CA GLY A 6 -2.67 3.67 20.36
C GLY A 6 -3.68 4.47 19.58
N TYR A 7 -4.63 3.79 18.95
CA TYR A 7 -5.76 4.44 18.31
C TYR A 7 -6.98 4.54 19.25
N ARG A 8 -6.97 3.83 20.39
CA ARG A 8 -7.93 3.91 21.51
C ARG A 8 -7.22 3.74 22.86
N LYS A 9 -7.91 4.10 23.95
CA LYS A 9 -7.45 3.90 25.35
C LYS A 9 -7.16 2.44 25.70
N PHE A 10 -7.79 1.49 25.01
CA PHE A 10 -7.63 0.05 25.21
C PHE A 10 -7.23 -0.64 23.89
N PRO A 11 -6.40 -1.69 23.93
CA PRO A 11 -6.09 -2.49 22.75
C PRO A 11 -7.35 -3.06 22.08
N ILE A 12 -7.38 -3.06 20.75
CA ILE A 12 -8.41 -3.76 19.97
C ILE A 12 -7.81 -5.08 19.49
N PHE A 13 -8.45 -6.19 19.83
CA PHE A 13 -7.98 -7.52 19.43
C PHE A 13 -8.79 -8.07 18.26
N TYR A 14 -8.14 -8.89 17.42
CA TYR A 14 -8.73 -9.54 16.26
C TYR A 14 -8.62 -11.05 16.39
N SER A 15 -9.72 -11.75 16.08
CA SER A 15 -9.74 -13.20 15.88
C SER A 15 -8.96 -13.58 14.62
N GLU A 16 -8.80 -14.89 14.41
CA GLU A 16 -8.13 -15.43 13.23
C GLU A 16 -8.86 -15.11 11.92
N GLU A 17 -10.16 -14.89 11.99
CA GLU A 17 -11.01 -14.50 10.86
C GLU A 17 -11.06 -12.98 10.65
N GLY A 18 -10.20 -12.22 11.35
CA GLY A 18 -10.13 -10.76 11.21
C GLY A 18 -11.25 -9.98 11.90
N ARG A 19 -12.03 -10.61 12.79
CA ARG A 19 -13.12 -9.96 13.52
C ARG A 19 -12.64 -9.40 14.84
N ILE A 20 -13.16 -8.25 15.25
CA ILE A 20 -12.86 -7.70 16.58
C ILE A 20 -13.38 -8.67 17.65
N THR A 21 -12.53 -9.03 18.59
CA THR A 21 -12.84 -9.97 19.68
C THR A 21 -12.36 -9.44 21.03
N ARG A 22 -12.95 -9.96 22.10
CA ARG A 22 -12.47 -9.78 23.48
C ARG A 22 -11.84 -11.06 24.05
N ARG A 23 -12.00 -12.19 23.35
CA ARG A 23 -11.47 -13.49 23.75
C ARG A 23 -10.06 -13.61 23.19
N VAL A 24 -9.09 -13.51 24.08
CA VAL A 24 -7.66 -13.54 23.77
C VAL A 24 -6.99 -14.38 24.85
N PRO A 25 -6.06 -15.28 24.50
CA PRO A 25 -5.33 -16.06 25.48
C PRO A 25 -4.60 -15.17 26.50
N GLU A 26 -4.57 -15.58 27.76
CA GLU A 26 -3.96 -14.81 28.86
C GLU A 26 -2.50 -14.49 28.60
N TYR A 27 -1.72 -15.44 28.06
CA TYR A 27 -0.31 -15.21 27.71
C TYR A 27 -0.12 -14.07 26.69
N PHE A 28 -1.07 -13.90 25.75
CA PHE A 28 -1.00 -12.85 24.74
C PHE A 28 -1.47 -11.51 25.30
N LEU A 29 -2.41 -11.53 26.24
CA LEU A 29 -2.78 -10.34 27.01
C LEU A 29 -1.59 -9.83 27.84
N GLU A 30 -0.91 -10.71 28.57
CA GLU A 30 0.29 -10.37 29.34
C GLU A 30 1.39 -9.79 28.43
N TYR A 31 1.60 -10.41 27.27
CA TYR A 31 2.53 -9.90 26.27
C TYR A 31 2.18 -8.46 25.83
N VAL A 32 0.93 -8.23 25.40
CA VAL A 32 0.45 -6.92 24.94
C VAL A 32 0.53 -5.87 26.05
N SER A 33 0.18 -6.24 27.29
CA SER A 33 0.30 -5.38 28.48
C SER A 33 1.75 -5.04 28.83
N GLY A 34 2.70 -5.90 28.46
CA GLY A 34 4.13 -5.66 28.66
C GLY A 34 4.76 -4.65 27.70
N ILE A 35 4.06 -4.28 26.62
CA ILE A 35 4.59 -3.32 25.65
C ILE A 35 4.36 -1.89 26.13
N ARG A 36 5.42 -1.08 26.17
CA ARG A 36 5.40 0.27 26.78
C ARG A 36 4.92 1.34 25.81
N GLU A 37 5.12 1.14 24.53
CA GLU A 37 4.80 2.10 23.48
C GLU A 37 3.30 2.23 23.25
N LYS A 38 2.85 3.46 23.01
CA LYS A 38 1.43 3.77 22.89
C LYS A 38 0.87 3.46 21.51
N GLU A 39 1.61 3.63 20.42
CA GLU A 39 1.09 3.55 19.03
C GLU A 39 1.65 2.36 18.26
N ILE A 40 1.21 1.15 18.61
CA ILE A 40 1.81 -0.08 18.09
C ILE A 40 0.77 -1.11 17.66
N ILE A 41 1.17 -2.02 16.78
CA ILE A 41 0.39 -3.21 16.42
C ILE A 41 1.14 -4.43 16.94
N ALA A 42 0.45 -5.35 17.61
CA ALA A 42 1.00 -6.65 18.02
C ALA A 42 0.39 -7.77 17.17
N ILE A 43 1.20 -8.71 16.73
CA ILE A 43 0.83 -9.79 15.82
C ILE A 43 1.10 -11.11 16.49
N GLY A 44 0.06 -11.90 16.78
CA GLY A 44 0.18 -13.27 17.28
C GLY A 44 -0.10 -14.35 16.23
N SER A 45 -0.99 -14.09 15.27
CA SER A 45 -1.14 -14.91 14.05
C SER A 45 -1.68 -14.07 12.90
N LEU A 46 -1.36 -14.45 11.66
CA LEU A 46 -1.76 -13.79 10.40
C LEU A 46 -2.69 -14.68 9.53
N PRO A 47 -3.91 -15.06 9.95
CA PRO A 47 -4.69 -16.08 9.24
C PRO A 47 -5.68 -15.43 8.25
N ASN A 48 -5.88 -16.06 7.09
CA ASN A 48 -6.98 -15.88 6.11
C ASN A 48 -7.47 -14.44 5.80
N LEU A 49 -6.65 -13.42 6.06
CA LEU A 49 -6.93 -12.05 5.70
C LEU A 49 -6.45 -11.80 4.28
N LYS A 50 -7.31 -11.21 3.45
CA LYS A 50 -6.95 -10.90 2.07
C LYS A 50 -5.86 -9.83 2.04
N LEU A 51 -4.75 -10.13 1.38
CA LEU A 51 -3.68 -9.17 1.13
C LEU A 51 -4.18 -8.02 0.26
N ARG A 52 -3.60 -6.84 0.48
CA ARG A 52 -3.94 -5.58 -0.18
C ARG A 52 -2.66 -4.84 -0.54
N ARG A 53 -2.57 -4.43 -1.80
CA ARG A 53 -1.55 -3.52 -2.32
C ARG A 53 -1.83 -2.10 -1.83
N ARG A 54 -0.82 -1.37 -1.37
CA ARG A 54 -0.89 0.04 -0.95
C ARG A 54 0.39 0.78 -1.27
N VAL A 55 0.24 2.05 -1.61
CA VAL A 55 1.32 3.03 -1.64
C VAL A 55 1.34 3.72 -0.29
N VAL A 56 2.48 3.68 0.40
CA VAL A 56 2.70 4.37 1.67
C VAL A 56 3.62 5.54 1.40
N ILE A 57 3.15 6.77 1.62
CA ILE A 57 3.93 8.00 1.44
C ILE A 57 3.86 8.80 2.73
N GLY A 58 4.99 9.01 3.39
CA GLY A 58 5.03 9.52 4.75
C GLY A 58 4.14 8.67 5.69
N ASP A 59 3.14 9.30 6.30
CA ASP A 59 2.13 8.62 7.12
C ASP A 59 0.81 8.36 6.37
N GLN A 60 0.75 8.68 5.08
CA GLN A 60 -0.41 8.44 4.21
C GLN A 60 -0.39 7.02 3.66
N VAL A 61 -1.55 6.37 3.69
CA VAL A 61 -1.79 5.09 3.04
C VAL A 61 -2.76 5.31 1.91
N ILE A 62 -2.30 5.03 0.69
CA ILE A 62 -3.01 5.28 -0.54
C ILE A 62 -3.31 3.94 -1.21
N ASN A 63 -4.55 3.76 -1.65
CA ASN A 63 -4.91 2.58 -2.43
C ASN A 63 -4.40 2.73 -3.88
N PRO A 64 -4.16 1.62 -4.61
CA PRO A 64 -3.64 1.70 -5.98
C PRO A 64 -4.53 2.48 -6.95
N SER A 65 -5.84 2.58 -6.69
CA SER A 65 -6.76 3.38 -7.48
C SER A 65 -6.77 4.88 -7.13
N PHE A 66 -6.02 5.31 -6.12
CA PHE A 66 -6.03 6.68 -5.59
C PHE A 66 -7.44 7.20 -5.26
N GLU A 67 -8.38 6.31 -4.95
CA GLU A 67 -9.68 6.70 -4.41
C GLU A 67 -9.50 7.15 -2.96
N ARG A 68 -10.18 8.23 -2.55
CA ARG A 68 -10.14 8.71 -1.15
C ARG A 68 -10.80 7.71 -0.19
N ARG A 69 -10.01 6.74 0.27
CA ARG A 69 -10.29 5.98 1.49
C ARG A 69 -9.21 6.32 2.49
N LYS A 70 -9.59 7.03 3.55
CA LYS A 70 -8.67 7.32 4.64
C LYS A 70 -8.32 6.01 5.34
N GLU A 71 -7.07 5.60 5.20
CA GLU A 71 -6.46 4.51 5.95
C GLU A 71 -5.29 5.09 6.76
N THR A 72 -5.06 4.57 7.96
CA THR A 72 -3.94 5.00 8.80
C THR A 72 -2.83 3.97 8.77
N LEU A 73 -1.59 4.41 8.71
CA LEU A 73 -0.43 3.54 8.79
C LEU A 73 -0.19 3.06 10.22
N ALA A 74 0.17 1.79 10.38
CA ALA A 74 0.80 1.27 11.59
C ALA A 74 2.14 1.99 11.83
N LYS A 75 2.42 2.56 13.00
CA LYS A 75 3.72 3.20 13.23
C LYS A 75 4.82 2.17 13.53
N LYS A 76 4.49 1.16 14.34
CA LYS A 76 5.41 0.12 14.79
C LYS A 76 4.68 -1.21 14.96
N ILE A 77 5.34 -2.30 14.61
CA ILE A 77 4.77 -3.64 14.53
C ILE A 77 5.59 -4.58 15.42
N TYR A 78 4.93 -5.32 16.29
CA TYR A 78 5.54 -6.34 17.14
C TYR A 78 5.02 -7.70 16.71
N VAL A 79 5.91 -8.68 16.57
CA VAL A 79 5.53 -10.06 16.25
C VAL A 79 5.79 -10.91 17.48
N TYR A 80 4.74 -11.48 18.08
CA TYR A 80 4.88 -12.30 19.28
C TYR A 80 5.84 -13.47 19.03
N PRO A 81 6.74 -13.79 20.00
CA PRO A 81 6.89 -13.18 21.33
C PRO A 81 7.91 -12.03 21.41
N GLU A 82 8.32 -11.45 20.28
CA GLU A 82 9.35 -10.40 20.25
C GLU A 82 8.95 -9.17 21.06
N LYS A 83 9.87 -8.69 21.91
CA LYS A 83 9.69 -7.48 22.72
C LYS A 83 10.23 -6.22 22.05
N LYS A 84 10.83 -6.37 20.87
CA LYS A 84 11.28 -5.25 20.03
C LYS A 84 10.37 -5.18 18.82
N GLY A 85 9.65 -4.07 18.70
CA GLY A 85 8.86 -3.81 17.50
C GLY A 85 9.70 -3.22 16.38
N GLU A 86 9.30 -3.51 15.16
CA GLU A 86 9.85 -2.97 13.92
C GLU A 86 9.09 -1.71 13.51
N GLU A 87 9.83 -0.68 13.10
CA GLU A 87 9.22 0.51 12.53
C GLU A 87 8.70 0.21 11.13
N THR A 88 7.54 0.77 10.82
CA THR A 88 6.96 0.60 9.49
C THR A 88 7.71 1.45 8.47
N VAL A 89 8.08 0.83 7.34
CA VAL A 89 8.77 1.54 6.25
C VAL A 89 7.78 2.47 5.55
N ARG A 90 8.24 3.71 5.32
CA ARG A 90 7.52 4.76 4.61
C ARG A 90 8.07 4.90 3.19
N ASN A 91 7.31 5.61 2.34
CA ASN A 91 7.69 5.88 0.95
C ASN A 91 7.98 4.58 0.19
N VAL A 92 6.97 3.70 0.18
CA VAL A 92 7.10 2.33 -0.31
C VAL A 92 5.78 1.85 -0.90
N TYR A 93 5.86 1.14 -2.01
CA TYR A 93 4.78 0.31 -2.51
C TYR A 93 4.85 -1.05 -1.82
N SER A 94 3.77 -1.44 -1.17
CA SER A 94 3.76 -2.57 -0.23
C SER A 94 2.51 -3.43 -0.38
N ILE A 95 2.63 -4.69 0.05
CA ILE A 95 1.52 -5.61 0.25
C ILE A 95 1.33 -5.78 1.76
N GLY A 96 0.09 -5.69 2.20
CA GLY A 96 -0.23 -5.80 3.62
C GLY A 96 -1.69 -6.13 3.89
N LEU A 97 -2.10 -5.91 5.14
CA LEU A 97 -3.45 -6.16 5.62
C LEU A 97 -4.14 -4.85 5.98
N VAL A 98 -5.44 -4.78 5.69
CA VAL A 98 -6.28 -3.65 6.14
C VAL A 98 -7.17 -4.16 7.26
N LEU A 99 -6.93 -3.68 8.47
CA LEU A 99 -7.65 -4.05 9.69
C LEU A 99 -8.69 -2.96 10.02
N LYS A 100 -9.82 -3.37 10.61
CA LYS A 100 -10.84 -2.41 11.05
C LYS A 100 -10.31 -1.58 12.22
N GLY A 101 -9.91 -0.34 12.00
CA GLY A 101 -9.50 0.55 13.07
C GLY A 101 -10.66 1.25 13.78
N PRO A 102 -10.38 2.07 14.79
CA PRO A 102 -11.39 2.70 15.63
C PRO A 102 -12.11 3.90 15.02
N ARG A 103 -11.47 4.57 14.06
CA ARG A 103 -12.02 5.70 13.28
C ARG A 103 -11.85 5.44 11.79
N PHE A 104 -10.63 5.10 11.38
CA PHE A 104 -10.28 4.71 10.03
C PHE A 104 -9.68 3.30 10.05
N PRO A 105 -9.78 2.52 8.96
CA PRO A 105 -9.04 1.28 8.81
C PRO A 105 -7.53 1.50 9.00
N VAL A 106 -6.86 0.53 9.58
CA VAL A 106 -5.40 0.55 9.78
C VAL A 106 -4.76 -0.38 8.76
N PHE A 107 -3.83 0.15 7.98
CA PHE A 107 -3.01 -0.65 7.09
C PHE A 107 -1.74 -1.10 7.79
N LEU A 108 -1.51 -2.40 7.74
CA LEU A 108 -0.36 -3.10 8.27
C LEU A 108 0.44 -3.63 7.08
N PRO A 109 1.54 -2.97 6.66
CA PRO A 109 2.41 -3.52 5.63
C PRO A 109 3.11 -4.78 6.14
N ILE A 110 3.21 -5.77 5.27
CA ILE A 110 3.87 -7.05 5.57
C ILE A 110 5.08 -7.23 4.64
N LEU A 111 4.88 -6.95 3.35
CA LEU A 111 5.91 -7.06 2.33
C LEU A 111 6.12 -5.70 1.68
N TYR A 112 7.36 -5.24 1.70
CA TYR A 112 7.81 -4.04 1.01
C TYR A 112 8.27 -4.44 -0.39
N ILE A 113 7.54 -4.00 -1.41
CA ILE A 113 7.77 -4.43 -2.80
C ILE A 113 8.76 -3.47 -3.48
N PHE A 114 8.45 -2.17 -3.50
CA PHE A 114 9.32 -1.17 -4.12
C PHE A 114 9.48 0.08 -3.25
N PRO A 115 10.73 0.53 -2.99
CA PRO A 115 10.93 1.85 -2.43
C PRO A 115 10.48 2.92 -3.45
N ILE A 116 9.83 3.96 -2.95
CA ILE A 116 9.38 5.10 -3.74
C ILE A 116 10.22 6.30 -3.30
N ARG A 117 11.03 6.84 -4.21
CA ARG A 117 11.85 8.02 -3.90
C ARG A 117 11.11 9.25 -4.38
N LEU A 118 10.53 10.01 -3.45
CA LEU A 118 9.77 11.21 -3.74
C LEU A 118 10.48 12.45 -3.22
N SER A 119 10.30 13.57 -3.92
CA SER A 119 10.73 14.87 -3.44
C SER A 119 9.75 15.43 -2.39
N SER A 120 8.45 15.15 -2.59
CA SER A 120 7.35 15.48 -1.69
C SER A 120 6.76 14.24 -1.00
N ASN A 121 6.42 14.36 0.29
CA ASN A 121 5.75 13.30 1.06
C ASN A 121 4.22 13.42 1.04
N SER A 122 3.63 14.17 0.10
CA SER A 122 2.18 14.31 0.00
C SER A 122 1.71 14.29 -1.44
N ILE A 123 0.79 13.37 -1.73
CA ILE A 123 0.02 13.33 -2.98
C ILE A 123 -1.41 13.76 -2.65
N VAL A 124 -1.97 14.72 -3.41
CA VAL A 124 -3.27 15.33 -3.09
C VAL A 124 -4.37 14.93 -4.08
N GLY A 125 -3.97 14.62 -5.31
CA GLY A 125 -4.81 14.19 -6.42
C GLY A 125 -5.56 12.88 -6.14
N LYS A 126 -6.55 12.59 -6.98
CA LYS A 126 -7.40 11.39 -6.86
C LYS A 126 -7.46 10.63 -8.17
N GLY A 127 -7.74 9.34 -8.09
CA GLY A 127 -7.91 8.53 -9.30
C GLY A 127 -6.69 8.65 -10.20
N LEU A 128 -6.94 8.83 -11.49
CA LEU A 128 -5.86 9.01 -12.47
C LEU A 128 -5.00 10.27 -12.21
N GLU A 129 -5.59 11.38 -11.77
CA GLU A 129 -4.85 12.62 -11.45
C GLU A 129 -3.82 12.38 -10.35
N GLY A 130 -4.21 11.70 -9.26
CA GLY A 130 -3.29 11.37 -8.17
C GLY A 130 -2.19 10.37 -8.58
N MET A 131 -2.50 9.46 -9.51
CA MET A 131 -1.48 8.58 -10.09
C MET A 131 -0.49 9.35 -10.95
N MET A 132 -0.97 10.29 -11.77
CA MET A 132 -0.12 11.13 -12.60
C MET A 132 0.78 12.02 -11.73
N GLU A 133 0.25 12.61 -10.64
CA GLU A 133 1.04 13.38 -9.66
C GLU A 133 2.15 12.52 -9.05
N LEU A 134 1.85 11.27 -8.66
CA LEU A 134 2.88 10.35 -8.17
C LEU A 134 3.94 10.04 -9.23
N LEU A 135 3.52 9.83 -10.47
CA LEU A 135 4.42 9.50 -11.58
C LEU A 135 5.33 10.68 -11.93
N GLU A 136 4.79 11.89 -11.95
CA GLU A 136 5.56 13.12 -12.15
C GLU A 136 6.63 13.29 -11.06
N GLU A 137 6.28 13.06 -9.78
CA GLU A 137 7.23 13.06 -8.66
C GLU A 137 8.31 11.97 -8.78
N LEU A 138 8.02 10.88 -9.49
CA LEU A 138 8.97 9.81 -9.82
C LEU A 138 9.81 10.14 -11.08
N GLY A 139 9.63 11.32 -11.67
CA GLY A 139 10.28 11.76 -12.90
C GLY A 139 9.73 11.10 -14.16
N VAL A 140 8.50 10.60 -14.13
CA VAL A 140 7.80 10.02 -15.28
C VAL A 140 6.83 11.03 -15.84
N GLU A 141 7.01 11.36 -17.11
CA GLU A 141 6.10 12.24 -17.83
C GLU A 141 4.98 11.40 -18.45
N VAL A 142 3.73 11.79 -18.20
CA VAL A 142 2.55 11.11 -18.73
C VAL A 142 1.73 12.11 -19.52
N THR A 143 1.61 11.88 -20.83
CA THR A 143 0.80 12.72 -21.72
C THR A 143 -0.55 12.05 -21.97
N LEU A 144 -1.63 12.81 -21.77
CA LEU A 144 -2.99 12.36 -22.06
C LEU A 144 -3.19 12.29 -23.58
N GLY A 145 -3.43 11.09 -24.09
CA GLY A 145 -3.78 10.85 -25.48
C GLY A 145 -5.29 10.90 -25.73
N THR A 146 -5.76 10.03 -26.62
CA THR A 146 -7.18 10.00 -27.01
C THR A 146 -8.03 9.30 -25.93
N LYS A 147 -9.16 9.90 -25.57
CA LYS A 147 -10.19 9.26 -24.76
C LYS A 147 -11.20 8.55 -25.68
N SER A 148 -11.47 7.28 -25.41
CA SER A 148 -12.42 6.44 -26.13
C SER A 148 -13.48 5.87 -25.18
N GLN A 149 -14.41 5.07 -25.70
CA GLN A 149 -15.36 4.31 -24.86
C GLN A 149 -14.68 3.21 -24.03
N GLU A 150 -13.53 2.71 -24.49
CA GLU A 150 -12.79 1.63 -23.84
C GLU A 150 -11.88 2.13 -22.72
N GLY A 151 -11.41 3.38 -22.81
CA GLY A 151 -10.53 3.97 -21.81
C GLY A 151 -9.82 5.23 -22.30
N THR A 152 -8.81 5.65 -21.54
CA THR A 152 -7.92 6.76 -21.88
C THR A 152 -6.57 6.21 -22.28
N THR A 153 -6.11 6.53 -23.48
CA THR A 153 -4.75 6.20 -23.92
C THR A 153 -3.77 7.20 -23.34
N LEU A 154 -2.67 6.71 -22.79
CA LEU A 154 -1.60 7.50 -22.17
C LEU A 154 -0.28 7.19 -22.86
N GLU A 155 0.48 8.23 -23.16
CA GLU A 155 1.88 8.11 -23.58
C GLU A 155 2.75 8.32 -22.35
N VAL A 156 3.61 7.34 -22.06
CA VAL A 156 4.47 7.34 -20.88
C VAL A 156 5.92 7.47 -21.31
N HIS A 157 6.55 8.55 -20.87
CA HIS A 157 7.98 8.80 -21.01
C HIS A 157 8.63 8.66 -19.63
N ASP A 158 9.32 7.53 -19.43
CA ASP A 158 10.05 7.24 -18.20
C ASP A 158 11.55 7.23 -18.50
N PRO A 159 12.35 8.17 -17.95
CA PRO A 159 13.80 8.20 -18.17
C PRO A 159 14.53 6.89 -17.75
N GLU A 160 13.92 6.10 -16.86
CA GLU A 160 14.45 4.80 -16.44
C GLU A 160 14.02 3.64 -17.36
N ALA A 161 13.09 3.86 -18.29
CA ALA A 161 12.65 2.89 -19.29
C ALA A 161 13.65 2.76 -20.48
N GLU A 162 13.52 1.68 -21.26
CA GLU A 162 14.28 1.51 -22.51
C GLU A 162 13.70 2.31 -23.69
N SER A 163 12.39 2.53 -23.67
CA SER A 163 11.65 3.25 -24.70
C SER A 163 10.37 3.83 -24.10
N ASP A 164 9.84 4.83 -24.78
CA ASP A 164 8.48 5.30 -24.54
C ASP A 164 7.49 4.18 -24.83
N TYR A 165 6.35 4.22 -24.15
CA TYR A 165 5.31 3.22 -24.33
C TYR A 165 3.93 3.82 -24.13
N THR A 166 2.95 3.15 -24.72
CA THR A 166 1.56 3.54 -24.65
C THR A 166 0.81 2.59 -23.72
N VAL A 167 -0.08 3.15 -22.91
CA VAL A 167 -0.91 2.39 -21.97
C VAL A 167 -2.36 2.83 -22.14
N LEU A 168 -3.26 1.88 -22.32
CA LEU A 168 -4.70 2.12 -22.25
C LEU A 168 -5.17 1.87 -20.82
N VAL A 169 -5.82 2.86 -20.20
CA VAL A 169 -6.34 2.74 -18.83
C VAL A 169 -7.83 3.01 -18.71
N ASP A 170 -8.48 2.41 -17.71
CA ASP A 170 -9.84 2.75 -17.33
C ASP A 170 -9.92 4.09 -16.57
N ASP A 171 -11.13 4.56 -16.23
CA ASP A 171 -11.34 5.80 -15.47
C ASP A 171 -10.73 5.76 -14.05
N PHE A 172 -10.34 4.59 -13.55
CA PHE A 172 -9.66 4.41 -12.27
C PHE A 172 -8.15 4.21 -12.42
N GLY A 173 -7.60 4.37 -13.62
CA GLY A 173 -6.17 4.19 -13.91
C GLY A 173 -5.71 2.73 -13.91
N ARG A 174 -6.63 1.76 -14.01
CA ARG A 174 -6.28 0.35 -14.22
C ARG A 174 -5.82 0.16 -15.65
N VAL A 175 -4.72 -0.57 -15.83
CA VAL A 175 -4.19 -0.96 -17.13
C VAL A 175 -5.14 -1.97 -17.78
N ILE A 176 -5.67 -1.59 -18.93
CA ILE A 176 -6.47 -2.44 -19.82
C ILE A 176 -5.55 -3.12 -20.82
N ASP A 177 -4.65 -2.34 -21.43
CA ASP A 177 -3.70 -2.81 -22.43
C ASP A 177 -2.43 -1.94 -22.43
N THR A 178 -1.34 -2.48 -22.98
CA THR A 178 -0.07 -1.76 -23.09
C THR A 178 0.75 -2.24 -24.30
N SER A 179 1.50 -1.31 -24.91
CA SER A 179 2.46 -1.66 -25.96
C SER A 179 3.70 -2.40 -25.42
N LEU A 180 3.86 -2.50 -24.10
CA LEU A 180 4.94 -3.26 -23.46
C LEU A 180 4.67 -4.77 -23.53
N CYS A 181 5.73 -5.56 -23.72
CA CYS A 181 5.63 -7.02 -23.64
C CYS A 181 5.54 -7.47 -22.17
N PHE A 182 4.33 -7.36 -21.62
CA PHE A 182 4.04 -7.59 -20.21
C PHE A 182 2.75 -8.40 -20.05
N HIS A 183 2.77 -9.38 -19.14
CA HIS A 183 1.61 -10.17 -18.76
C HIS A 183 1.57 -10.32 -17.24
N SER A 184 0.39 -10.10 -16.66
CA SER A 184 0.13 -10.24 -15.23
C SER A 184 -1.24 -10.88 -15.04
N ASP A 185 -1.31 -11.88 -14.17
CA ASP A 185 -2.57 -12.52 -13.77
C ASP A 185 -3.46 -11.59 -12.93
N GLU A 186 -2.86 -10.54 -12.35
CA GLU A 186 -3.57 -9.51 -11.60
C GLU A 186 -3.71 -8.21 -12.39
N SER A 187 -4.86 -7.53 -12.25
CA SER A 187 -5.04 -6.17 -12.76
C SER A 187 -4.10 -5.20 -12.05
N LEU A 188 -3.30 -4.50 -12.84
CA LEU A 188 -2.38 -3.46 -12.39
C LEU A 188 -2.97 -2.08 -12.61
N TYR A 189 -2.56 -1.14 -11.79
CA TYR A 189 -2.72 0.29 -12.00
C TYR A 189 -1.49 0.86 -12.70
N LEU A 190 -1.65 1.99 -13.39
CA LEU A 190 -0.60 2.61 -14.20
C LEU A 190 0.74 2.72 -13.46
N PHE A 191 0.73 3.23 -12.22
CA PHE A 191 1.96 3.38 -11.44
C PHE A 191 2.60 2.03 -11.08
N GLU A 192 1.81 0.97 -10.88
CA GLU A 192 2.33 -0.36 -10.58
C GLU A 192 3.06 -0.95 -11.80
N LEU A 193 2.50 -0.73 -13.00
CA LEU A 193 3.16 -1.11 -14.25
C LEU A 193 4.51 -0.40 -14.40
N VAL A 194 4.56 0.92 -14.16
CA VAL A 194 5.78 1.73 -14.21
C VAL A 194 6.84 1.19 -13.24
N LEU A 195 6.47 0.99 -11.96
CA LEU A 195 7.40 0.48 -10.94
C LEU A 195 7.93 -0.92 -11.29
N LEU A 196 7.06 -1.81 -11.79
CA LEU A 196 7.46 -3.15 -12.21
C LEU A 196 8.38 -3.13 -13.43
N TYR A 197 8.12 -2.24 -14.39
CA TYR A 197 8.94 -2.10 -15.59
C TYR A 197 10.34 -1.60 -15.26
N ARG A 198 10.46 -0.58 -14.38
CA ARG A 198 11.76 -0.12 -13.84
C ARG A 198 12.56 -1.26 -13.20
N ASN A 199 11.91 -2.09 -12.38
CA ASN A 199 12.61 -3.14 -11.63
C ASN A 199 13.13 -4.30 -12.51
N ARG A 200 12.51 -4.58 -13.67
CA ARG A 200 13.06 -5.59 -14.61
C ARG A 200 14.49 -5.27 -15.06
N ARG A 201 14.89 -3.99 -15.02
CA ARG A 201 16.23 -3.53 -15.42
C ARG A 201 17.29 -3.75 -14.33
N GLY A 202 16.92 -3.71 -13.05
CA GLY A 202 17.85 -3.91 -11.92
C GLY A 202 18.28 -5.36 -11.67
N SER A 203 17.78 -6.31 -12.47
CA SER A 203 18.10 -7.75 -12.38
C SER A 203 19.01 -8.25 -13.52
N ARG A 204 19.57 -7.35 -14.32
CA ARG A 204 20.64 -7.62 -15.31
C ARG A 204 21.95 -7.04 -14.83
#